data_AF-A0A431J690-F1
#
_entry.id   AF-A0A431J690-F1
#
_cell.length_a   1.000
_cell.length_b   1.000
_cell.length_c   1.000
_cell.angle_alpha   90.00
_cell.angle_beta   90.00
_cell.angle_gamma   90.00
#
_symmetry.space_group_name_H-M   'P 1'
#
loop_
_entity.id
_entity.type
_entity.pdbx_description
1 polymer ?
#
loop_
_entity_poly.entity_id
_entity_poly.type
_entity_poly.pdbx_seq_one_letter_code
_entity_poly.pdbx_strand_id
1 'polypeptide(L)'
;MNTHIPTLLLREWMQHKRGWLIAALAPPLLALVLTPIGKVEGLPLEQAQLVALSAVLVSALAGYGVCLLVALFQLPGLARRDMQDRSIEFWLSLPGRSSESVAATVLAHGWLAPLGGAVAGAVLGLPIGAAVLAAEGGSGVVGAVHWGAVVSDALPVLLRGLIGTALMTLWLLPMILVLMAASAWLKRLGVPLVLVGGAVTVGVLHGAYGISAPLDALKAWNVSLSESLVSDGPSLLEALQRQADLWAWTSRDLARALSDLASLQFLGWTALSAAGFAAVVFKRERGG
;
A
#
# COMPACT_ATOMS: atom_id res chain seq x y z
N MET A 1 11.51 27.55 -9.96
CA MET A 1 10.09 27.22 -10.23
C MET A 1 9.53 26.62 -8.96
N ASN A 2 8.53 27.26 -8.34
CA ASN A 2 7.91 26.72 -7.13
C ASN A 2 6.91 25.63 -7.52
N THR A 3 7.03 24.45 -6.94
CA THR A 3 6.10 23.33 -7.16
C THR A 3 4.86 23.51 -6.28
N HIS A 4 3.65 23.21 -6.78
CA HIS A 4 2.41 23.34 -6.01
C HIS A 4 2.01 22.06 -5.25
N ILE A 5 2.87 21.03 -5.29
CA ILE A 5 2.64 19.71 -4.72
C ILE A 5 2.20 19.76 -3.24
N PRO A 6 2.84 20.52 -2.32
CA PRO A 6 2.39 20.55 -0.92
C PRO A 6 0.94 21.02 -0.75
N THR A 7 0.56 22.07 -1.49
CA THR A 7 -0.81 22.61 -1.47
C THR A 7 -1.81 21.61 -2.06
N LEU A 8 -1.43 20.92 -3.13
CA LEU A 8 -2.27 19.90 -3.77
C LEU A 8 -2.44 18.66 -2.86
N LEU A 9 -1.38 18.22 -2.16
CA LEU A 9 -1.48 17.16 -1.16
C LEU A 9 -2.39 17.55 0.00
N LEU A 10 -2.29 18.80 0.48
CA LEU A 10 -3.19 19.32 1.50
C LEU A 10 -4.64 19.34 1.03
N ARG A 11 -4.90 19.71 -0.23
CA ARG A 11 -6.24 19.62 -0.83
C ARG A 11 -6.74 18.18 -0.81
N GLU A 12 -5.95 17.23 -1.29
CA GLU A 12 -6.34 15.81 -1.32
C GLU A 12 -6.66 15.28 0.09
N TRP A 13 -5.85 15.65 1.08
CA TRP A 13 -6.12 15.35 2.49
C TRP A 13 -7.43 15.97 2.97
N MET A 14 -7.63 17.28 2.80
CA MET A 14 -8.83 17.95 3.30
C MET A 14 -10.13 17.36 2.75
N GLN A 15 -10.10 16.92 1.48
CA GLN A 15 -11.26 16.31 0.83
C GLN A 15 -11.56 14.89 1.33
N HIS A 16 -10.54 14.08 1.58
CA HIS A 16 -10.71 12.65 1.89
C HIS A 16 -10.42 12.27 3.35
N LYS A 17 -10.01 13.22 4.20
CA LYS A 17 -9.55 12.97 5.58
C LYS A 17 -10.50 12.08 6.38
N ARG A 18 -11.82 12.27 6.27
CA ARG A 18 -12.80 11.48 7.03
C ARG A 18 -12.76 10.01 6.61
N GLY A 19 -12.78 9.75 5.30
CA GLY A 19 -12.68 8.39 4.77
C GLY A 19 -11.36 7.72 5.16
N TRP A 20 -10.26 8.48 5.09
CA TRP A 20 -8.94 7.97 5.48
C TRP A 20 -8.80 7.68 6.96
N LEU A 21 -9.32 8.56 7.83
CA LEU A 21 -9.34 8.32 9.26
C LEU A 21 -10.17 7.09 9.61
N ILE A 22 -11.33 6.89 8.98
CA ILE A 22 -12.15 5.70 9.18
C ILE A 22 -11.41 4.44 8.71
N ALA A 23 -10.84 4.44 7.50
CA ALA A 23 -10.12 3.30 6.96
C ALA A 23 -8.90 2.91 7.82
N ALA A 24 -8.16 3.90 8.33
CA ALA A 24 -6.97 3.67 9.15
C ALA A 24 -7.28 3.29 10.60
N LEU A 25 -8.33 3.86 11.21
CA LEU A 25 -8.59 3.73 12.65
C LEU A 25 -9.71 2.74 12.97
N ALA A 26 -10.75 2.61 12.14
CA ALA A 26 -11.88 1.76 12.49
C ALA A 26 -11.49 0.28 12.64
N PRO A 27 -10.69 -0.35 11.74
CA PRO A 27 -10.27 -1.73 11.92
C PRO A 27 -9.49 -2.00 13.23
N PRO A 28 -8.42 -1.27 13.57
CA PRO A 28 -7.69 -1.53 14.82
C PRO A 28 -8.50 -1.15 16.07
N LEU A 29 -9.38 -0.15 16.02
CA LEU A 29 -10.28 0.16 17.14
C LEU A 29 -11.33 -0.94 17.35
N LEU A 30 -11.88 -1.49 16.27
CA LEU A 30 -12.78 -2.66 16.36
C LEU A 30 -12.03 -3.87 16.91
N ALA A 31 -10.78 -4.11 16.48
CA ALA A 31 -9.96 -5.17 17.05
C ALA A 31 -9.81 -4.99 18.57
N LEU A 32 -9.44 -3.80 19.04
CA LEU A 32 -9.33 -3.52 20.49
C LEU A 32 -10.62 -3.79 21.27
N VAL A 33 -11.78 -3.49 20.69
CA VAL A 33 -13.08 -3.72 21.33
C VAL A 33 -13.44 -5.22 21.35
N LEU A 34 -13.08 -5.96 20.31
CA LEU A 34 -13.45 -7.37 20.13
C LEU A 34 -12.46 -8.34 20.79
N THR A 35 -11.18 -7.97 20.91
CA THR A 35 -10.13 -8.82 21.49
C THR A 35 -10.48 -9.37 22.87
N PRO A 36 -11.04 -8.60 23.83
CA PRO A 36 -11.40 -9.13 25.15
C PRO A 36 -12.52 -10.19 25.13
N ILE A 37 -13.27 -10.27 24.03
CA ILE A 37 -14.42 -11.17 23.87
C ILE A 37 -14.01 -12.46 23.14
N GLY A 38 -13.00 -12.37 22.26
CA GLY A 38 -12.47 -13.50 21.50
C GLY A 38 -11.53 -14.37 22.33
N LYS A 39 -11.40 -15.65 21.93
CA LYS A 39 -10.32 -16.52 22.37
C LYS A 39 -9.46 -16.91 21.18
N VAL A 40 -8.15 -16.91 21.38
CA VAL A 40 -7.15 -17.33 20.39
C VAL A 40 -6.44 -18.55 20.93
N GLU A 41 -6.87 -19.72 20.44
CA GLU A 41 -6.27 -20.99 20.84
C GLU A 41 -4.83 -21.12 20.31
N GLY A 42 -3.95 -21.72 21.13
CA GLY A 42 -2.58 -22.09 20.72
C GLY A 42 -1.56 -20.96 20.74
N LEU A 43 -1.84 -19.83 21.41
CA LEU A 43 -0.83 -18.77 21.57
C LEU A 43 0.32 -19.23 22.49
N PRO A 44 1.59 -19.06 22.07
CA PRO A 44 2.74 -19.41 22.89
C PRO A 44 2.98 -18.33 23.95
N LEU A 45 2.23 -18.39 25.06
CA LEU A 45 2.32 -17.40 26.14
C LEU A 45 3.72 -17.35 26.79
N GLU A 46 4.49 -18.44 26.71
CA GLU A 46 5.92 -18.47 27.10
C GLU A 46 6.78 -17.51 26.26
N GLN A 47 6.32 -17.16 25.05
CA GLN A 47 6.94 -16.22 24.13
C GLN A 47 6.09 -14.94 24.00
N ALA A 48 5.56 -14.42 25.10
CA ALA A 48 4.67 -13.25 25.12
C ALA A 48 5.23 -12.02 24.38
N GLN A 49 6.55 -11.81 24.40
CA GLN A 49 7.18 -10.73 23.64
C GLN A 49 7.02 -10.91 22.13
N LEU A 50 7.17 -12.13 21.61
CA LEU A 50 6.97 -12.45 20.19
C LEU A 50 5.50 -12.27 19.79
N VAL A 51 4.56 -12.64 20.67
CA VAL A 51 3.12 -12.41 20.44
C VAL A 51 2.82 -10.91 20.36
N ALA A 52 3.35 -10.10 21.28
CA ALA A 52 3.19 -8.64 21.26
C ALA A 52 3.80 -8.01 20.00
N LEU A 53 5.01 -8.42 19.61
CA LEU A 53 5.67 -7.98 18.38
C LEU A 53 4.85 -8.36 17.14
N SER A 54 4.34 -9.58 17.08
CA SER A 54 3.49 -10.05 15.99
C SER A 54 2.22 -9.23 15.89
N ALA A 55 1.58 -8.89 17.01
CA ALA A 55 0.40 -8.03 17.03
C ALA A 55 0.68 -6.64 16.43
N VAL A 56 1.83 -6.05 16.74
CA VAL A 56 2.27 -4.77 16.14
C VAL A 56 2.43 -4.89 14.63
N LEU A 57 3.18 -5.89 14.16
CA LEU A 57 3.48 -6.06 12.74
C LEU A 57 2.23 -6.42 11.92
N VAL A 58 1.39 -7.32 12.44
CA VAL A 58 0.12 -7.71 11.79
C VAL A 58 -0.86 -6.54 11.75
N SER A 59 -0.98 -5.77 12.84
CA SER A 59 -1.85 -4.60 12.88
C SER A 59 -1.37 -3.51 11.89
N ALA A 60 -0.06 -3.27 11.79
CA ALA A 60 0.52 -2.38 10.80
C ALA A 60 0.22 -2.84 9.36
N LEU A 61 0.45 -4.13 9.07
CA LEU A 61 0.19 -4.71 7.76
C LEU A 61 -1.29 -4.67 7.39
N ALA A 62 -2.18 -4.96 8.34
CA ALA A 62 -3.63 -4.91 8.14
C ALA A 62 -4.10 -3.47 7.87
N GLY A 63 -3.65 -2.50 8.66
CA GLY A 63 -3.97 -1.08 8.46
C GLY A 63 -3.46 -0.57 7.11
N TYR A 64 -2.24 -0.96 6.72
CA TYR A 64 -1.69 -0.68 5.40
C TYR A 64 -2.54 -1.29 4.28
N GLY A 65 -2.86 -2.59 4.38
CA GLY A 65 -3.61 -3.33 3.38
C GLY A 65 -5.03 -2.79 3.17
N VAL A 66 -5.74 -2.46 4.25
CA VAL A 66 -7.09 -1.85 4.16
C VAL A 66 -7.03 -0.51 3.43
N CYS A 67 -6.13 0.39 3.84
CA CYS A 67 -5.99 1.69 3.19
C CYS A 67 -5.54 1.57 1.74
N LEU A 68 -4.64 0.62 1.42
CA LEU A 68 -4.23 0.34 0.05
C LEU A 68 -5.38 -0.16 -0.81
N LEU A 69 -6.16 -1.12 -0.31
CA LEU A 69 -7.33 -1.63 -1.04
C LEU A 69 -8.31 -0.49 -1.33
N VAL A 70 -8.66 0.32 -0.33
CA VAL A 70 -9.52 1.49 -0.49
C VAL A 70 -8.93 2.45 -1.54
N ALA A 71 -7.62 2.71 -1.49
CA ALA A 71 -6.93 3.55 -2.47
C ALA A 71 -7.04 3.01 -3.90
N LEU A 72 -6.76 1.71 -4.11
CA LEU A 72 -6.79 1.07 -5.41
C LEU A 72 -8.19 1.08 -6.05
N PHE A 73 -9.24 0.98 -5.24
CA PHE A 73 -10.62 1.14 -5.72
C PHE A 73 -10.97 2.59 -6.08
N GLN A 74 -10.47 3.58 -5.34
CA GLN A 74 -10.83 4.99 -5.53
C GLN A 74 -10.01 5.68 -6.62
N LEU A 75 -8.71 5.41 -6.68
CA LEU A 75 -7.73 6.09 -7.53
C LEU A 75 -8.16 6.21 -9.01
N PRO A 76 -8.62 5.14 -9.69
CA PRO A 76 -9.06 5.24 -11.07
C PRO A 76 -10.19 6.26 -11.28
N GLY A 77 -11.10 6.38 -10.31
CA GLY A 77 -12.23 7.32 -10.35
C GLY A 77 -11.80 8.78 -10.16
N LEU A 78 -10.74 9.03 -9.38
CA LEU A 78 -10.28 10.38 -9.05
C LEU A 78 -9.77 11.15 -10.27
N ALA A 79 -9.29 10.46 -11.31
CA ALA A 79 -8.90 11.08 -12.58
C ALA A 79 -10.03 11.89 -13.23
N ARG A 80 -11.29 11.58 -12.91
CA ARG A 80 -12.48 12.25 -13.45
C ARG A 80 -13.13 13.23 -12.49
N ARG A 81 -12.72 13.28 -11.22
CA ARG A 81 -13.34 14.11 -10.18
C ARG A 81 -13.46 15.55 -10.66
N ASP A 82 -12.35 16.10 -11.14
CA ASP A 82 -12.28 17.50 -11.49
C ASP A 82 -13.24 17.81 -12.65
N MET A 83 -13.46 16.89 -13.60
CA MET A 83 -14.43 17.11 -14.69
C MET A 83 -15.90 17.19 -14.23
N GLN A 84 -16.21 16.59 -13.08
CA GLN A 84 -17.55 16.60 -12.52
C GLN A 84 -17.80 17.83 -11.65
N ASP A 85 -16.73 18.57 -11.33
CA ASP A 85 -16.78 19.74 -10.47
C ASP A 85 -16.85 21.01 -11.34
N ARG A 86 -17.92 21.80 -11.17
CA ARG A 86 -18.07 23.10 -11.85
C ARG A 86 -16.95 24.09 -11.49
N SER A 87 -16.19 23.84 -10.43
CA SER A 87 -15.02 24.63 -10.05
C SER A 87 -13.75 24.29 -10.85
N ILE A 88 -13.77 23.35 -11.81
CA ILE A 88 -12.58 23.02 -12.60
C ILE A 88 -12.02 24.21 -13.38
N GLU A 89 -12.87 25.09 -13.89
CA GLU A 89 -12.42 26.31 -14.59
C GLU A 89 -11.62 27.24 -13.66
N PHE A 90 -12.01 27.30 -12.39
CA PHE A 90 -11.22 27.97 -11.35
C PHE A 90 -9.89 27.25 -11.08
N TRP A 91 -9.88 25.91 -11.03
CA TRP A 91 -8.64 25.16 -10.80
C TRP A 91 -7.68 25.20 -11.98
N LEU A 92 -8.17 25.28 -13.21
CA LEU A 92 -7.37 25.44 -14.42
C LEU A 92 -6.85 26.87 -14.60
N SER A 93 -7.53 27.87 -14.01
CA SER A 93 -7.06 29.26 -14.03
C SER A 93 -5.97 29.55 -12.99
N LEU A 94 -5.85 28.69 -11.96
CA LEU A 94 -4.75 28.78 -11.01
C LEU A 94 -3.42 28.38 -11.65
N PRO A 95 -2.31 29.05 -11.28
CA PRO A 95 -0.98 28.65 -11.72
C PRO A 95 -0.66 27.25 -11.15
N GLY A 96 -0.73 26.22 -11.99
CA GLY A 96 -0.47 24.84 -11.60
C GLY A 96 -0.45 23.92 -12.81
N ARG A 97 0.50 22.96 -12.85
CA ARG A 97 0.61 22.04 -13.98
C ARG A 97 -0.34 20.85 -13.79
N SER A 98 -0.97 20.40 -14.88
CA SER A 98 -1.81 19.18 -14.89
C SER A 98 -1.06 17.96 -14.35
N SER A 99 0.24 17.84 -14.66
CA SER A 99 1.11 16.79 -14.13
C SER A 99 1.28 16.83 -12.61
N GLU A 100 1.38 18.03 -12.00
CA GLU A 100 1.47 18.18 -10.55
C GLU A 100 0.19 17.71 -9.86
N SER A 101 -0.97 18.00 -10.44
CA SER A 101 -2.25 17.53 -9.89
C SER A 101 -2.37 16.00 -9.93
N VAL A 102 -2.02 15.37 -11.06
CA VAL A 102 -2.07 13.90 -11.17
C VAL A 102 -1.07 13.26 -10.21
N ALA A 103 0.16 13.77 -10.15
CA ALA A 103 1.18 13.29 -9.23
C ALA A 103 0.74 13.43 -7.77
N ALA A 104 0.17 14.57 -7.37
CA ALA A 104 -0.32 14.78 -6.01
C ALA A 104 -1.44 13.79 -5.65
N THR A 105 -2.40 13.54 -6.55
CA THR A 105 -3.47 12.55 -6.31
C THR A 105 -2.89 11.14 -6.11
N VAL A 106 -1.96 10.72 -6.98
CA VAL A 106 -1.31 9.41 -6.90
C VAL A 106 -0.46 9.29 -5.64
N LEU A 107 0.31 10.31 -5.27
CA LEU A 107 1.11 10.31 -4.03
C LEU A 107 0.23 10.26 -2.79
N ALA A 108 -0.84 11.07 -2.74
CA ALA A 108 -1.74 11.13 -1.59
C ALA A 108 -2.45 9.79 -1.34
N HIS A 109 -3.02 9.19 -2.39
CA HIS A 109 -3.86 8.00 -2.24
C HIS A 109 -3.06 6.71 -2.42
N GLY A 110 -2.12 6.67 -3.35
CA GLY A 110 -1.33 5.48 -3.66
C GLY A 110 -0.17 5.21 -2.71
N TRP A 111 0.25 6.20 -1.91
CA TRP A 111 1.35 6.03 -0.96
C TRP A 111 1.05 6.57 0.44
N LEU A 112 0.72 7.86 0.57
CA LEU A 112 0.60 8.51 1.90
C LEU A 112 -0.58 7.96 2.73
N ALA A 113 -1.73 7.70 2.12
CA ALA A 113 -2.88 7.14 2.83
C ALA A 113 -2.63 5.69 3.32
N PRO A 114 -2.14 4.75 2.49
CA PRO A 114 -1.67 3.44 2.95
C PRO A 114 -0.63 3.54 4.06
N LEU A 115 0.37 4.43 3.91
CA LEU A 115 1.39 4.66 4.93
C LEU A 115 0.78 5.14 6.27
N GLY A 116 -0.19 6.05 6.22
CA GLY A 116 -0.94 6.48 7.39
C GLY A 116 -1.69 5.33 8.08
N GLY A 117 -2.26 4.41 7.29
CA GLY A 117 -2.85 3.16 7.78
C GLY A 117 -1.83 2.25 8.49
N ALA A 118 -0.64 2.10 7.91
CA ALA A 118 0.45 1.33 8.51
C ALA A 118 0.89 1.91 9.86
N VAL A 119 1.06 3.24 9.93
CA VAL A 119 1.46 3.94 11.16
C VAL A 119 0.38 3.81 12.24
N ALA A 120 -0.89 4.04 11.88
CA ALA A 120 -2.00 3.85 12.80
C ALA A 120 -2.08 2.42 13.33
N GLY A 121 -1.93 1.44 12.43
CA GLY A 121 -1.88 0.03 12.77
C GLY A 121 -0.71 -0.33 13.68
N ALA A 122 0.50 0.18 13.43
CA ALA A 122 1.66 -0.06 14.28
C ALA A 122 1.47 0.51 15.70
N VAL A 123 0.98 1.75 15.79
CA VAL A 123 0.73 2.42 17.09
C VAL A 123 -0.36 1.70 17.88
N LEU A 124 -1.48 1.35 17.24
CA LEU A 124 -2.58 0.64 17.89
C LEU A 124 -2.29 -0.86 18.08
N GLY A 125 -1.30 -1.40 17.38
CA GLY A 125 -0.84 -2.77 17.55
C GLY A 125 -0.28 -3.06 18.94
N LEU A 126 0.30 -2.04 19.60
CA LEU A 126 0.78 -2.16 20.99
C LEU A 126 -0.36 -2.45 21.98
N PRO A 127 -1.42 -1.61 22.09
CA PRO A 127 -2.55 -1.94 22.95
C PRO A 127 -3.31 -3.18 22.48
N ILE A 128 -3.34 -3.50 21.19
CA ILE A 128 -3.92 -4.76 20.69
C ILE A 128 -3.15 -5.96 21.25
N GLY A 129 -1.82 -5.96 21.15
CA GLY A 129 -0.97 -7.01 21.71
C GLY A 129 -1.14 -7.14 23.22
N ALA A 130 -1.23 -6.03 23.94
CA ALA A 130 -1.50 -6.03 25.38
C ALA A 130 -2.88 -6.62 25.70
N ALA A 131 -3.92 -6.27 24.92
CA ALA A 131 -5.27 -6.80 25.08
C ALA A 131 -5.32 -8.31 24.81
N VAL A 132 -4.64 -8.81 23.77
CA VAL A 132 -4.55 -10.25 23.46
C VAL A 132 -3.90 -11.00 24.61
N LEU A 133 -2.75 -10.51 25.08
CA LEU A 133 -2.04 -11.15 26.20
C LEU A 133 -2.83 -11.10 27.51
N ALA A 134 -3.55 -10.00 27.78
CA ALA A 134 -4.43 -9.89 28.93
C ALA A 134 -5.59 -10.88 28.88
N ALA A 135 -6.21 -11.05 27.70
CA ALA A 135 -7.34 -11.95 27.51
C ALA A 135 -6.96 -13.42 27.71
N GLU A 136 -5.74 -13.81 27.30
CA GLU A 136 -5.31 -15.21 27.28
C GLU A 136 -4.47 -15.62 28.50
N GLY A 137 -3.60 -14.74 28.98
CA GLY A 137 -2.66 -15.00 30.07
C GLY A 137 -2.88 -14.15 31.32
N GLY A 138 -3.84 -13.22 31.30
CA GLY A 138 -4.09 -12.27 32.38
C GLY A 138 -3.09 -11.10 32.43
N SER A 139 -3.34 -10.16 33.33
CA SER A 139 -2.53 -8.94 33.47
C SER A 139 -1.07 -9.19 33.88
N GLY A 140 -0.80 -10.32 34.54
CA GLY A 140 0.57 -10.72 34.92
C GLY A 140 1.48 -10.94 33.71
N VAL A 141 0.96 -11.58 32.65
CA VAL A 141 1.72 -11.81 31.41
C VAL A 141 2.03 -10.49 30.71
N VAL A 142 1.08 -9.56 30.67
CA VAL A 142 1.28 -8.21 30.10
C VAL A 142 2.40 -7.45 30.84
N GLY A 143 2.44 -7.56 32.17
CA GLY A 143 3.47 -6.93 33.00
C GLY A 143 4.86 -7.55 32.85
N ALA A 144 4.94 -8.81 32.42
CA ALA A 144 6.20 -9.51 32.17
C ALA A 144 6.82 -9.17 30.79
N VAL A 145 6.06 -8.56 29.87
CA VAL A 145 6.57 -8.19 28.55
C VAL A 145 7.49 -6.97 28.64
N HIS A 146 8.70 -7.10 28.08
CA HIS A 146 9.62 -5.98 27.87
C HIS A 146 9.17 -5.14 26.66
N TRP A 147 8.22 -4.22 26.86
CA TRP A 147 7.67 -3.37 25.80
C TRP A 147 8.71 -2.52 25.06
N GLY A 148 9.77 -2.10 25.75
CA GLY A 148 10.90 -1.41 25.12
C GLY A 148 11.57 -2.28 24.05
N ALA A 149 11.75 -3.58 24.33
CA ALA A 149 12.32 -4.54 23.39
C ALA A 149 11.36 -4.81 22.22
N VAL A 150 10.05 -4.93 22.48
CA VAL A 150 9.03 -5.05 21.42
C VAL A 150 9.14 -3.88 20.42
N VAL A 151 9.24 -2.65 20.92
CA VAL A 151 9.36 -1.46 20.07
C VAL A 151 10.70 -1.42 19.34
N SER A 152 11.80 -1.76 20.01
CA SER A 152 13.13 -1.78 19.36
C SER A 152 13.23 -2.83 18.26
N ASP A 153 12.60 -3.99 18.45
CA ASP A 153 12.59 -5.09 17.49
C ASP A 153 11.62 -4.82 16.33
N ALA A 154 10.50 -4.13 16.60
CA ALA A 154 9.57 -3.72 15.55
C ALA A 154 10.19 -2.66 14.62
N LEU A 155 11.01 -1.76 15.15
CA LEU A 155 11.55 -0.62 14.40
C LEU A 155 12.27 -0.99 13.09
N PRO A 156 13.27 -1.89 13.05
CA PRO A 156 13.94 -2.27 11.80
C PRO A 156 12.98 -2.86 10.77
N VAL A 157 11.98 -3.62 11.20
CA VAL A 157 10.99 -4.25 10.31
C VAL A 157 9.99 -3.22 9.80
N LEU A 158 9.53 -2.30 10.66
CA LEU A 158 8.63 -1.20 10.28
C LEU A 158 9.30 -0.21 9.33
N LEU A 159 10.58 0.11 9.53
CA LEU A 159 11.34 0.94 8.60
C LEU A 159 11.55 0.25 7.25
N ARG A 160 11.85 -1.06 7.27
CA ARG A 160 11.90 -1.86 6.04
C ARG A 160 10.58 -1.84 5.30
N GLY A 161 9.48 -2.03 6.04
CA GLY A 161 8.12 -1.96 5.52
C GLY A 161 7.81 -0.59 4.93
N LEU A 162 8.18 0.50 5.61
CA LEU A 162 8.00 1.88 5.12
C LEU A 162 8.70 2.10 3.78
N ILE A 163 9.97 1.71 3.66
CA ILE A 163 10.69 1.81 2.37
C ILE A 163 10.03 0.88 1.33
N GLY A 164 9.65 -0.33 1.74
CA GLY A 164 8.93 -1.28 0.93
C GLY A 164 7.61 -0.75 0.37
N THR A 165 6.88 0.09 1.12
CA THR A 165 5.66 0.72 0.61
C THR A 165 5.94 1.60 -0.60
N ALA A 166 7.05 2.34 -0.62
CA ALA A 166 7.43 3.16 -1.76
C ALA A 166 7.80 2.28 -2.96
N LEU A 167 8.57 1.21 -2.74
CA LEU A 167 8.92 0.24 -3.77
C LEU A 167 7.67 -0.43 -4.36
N MET A 168 6.74 -0.83 -3.50
CA MET A 168 5.49 -1.42 -3.93
C MET A 168 4.65 -0.43 -4.74
N THR A 169 4.56 0.83 -4.31
CA THR A 169 3.86 1.87 -5.08
C THR A 169 4.46 2.01 -6.48
N LEU A 170 5.80 1.97 -6.63
CA LEU A 170 6.43 1.99 -7.96
C LEU A 170 5.99 0.82 -8.83
N TRP A 171 5.89 -0.39 -8.26
CA TRP A 171 5.38 -1.57 -8.97
C TRP A 171 3.87 -1.49 -9.27
N LEU A 172 3.09 -0.76 -8.47
CA LEU A 172 1.65 -0.53 -8.68
C LEU A 172 1.35 0.59 -9.68
N LEU A 173 2.28 1.53 -9.90
CA LEU A 173 2.11 2.65 -10.84
C LEU A 173 1.58 2.25 -12.22
N PRO A 174 2.05 1.18 -12.91
CA PRO A 174 1.53 0.84 -14.24
C PRO A 174 0.03 0.55 -14.18
N MET A 175 -0.40 -0.22 -13.19
CA MET A 175 -1.82 -0.53 -13.00
C MET A 175 -2.62 0.72 -12.64
N ILE A 176 -2.16 1.50 -11.64
CA ILE A 176 -2.84 2.71 -11.19
C ILE A 176 -3.03 3.69 -12.35
N LEU A 177 -1.96 3.99 -13.08
CA LEU A 177 -1.97 5.02 -14.12
C LEU A 177 -2.70 4.58 -15.39
N VAL A 178 -2.61 3.30 -15.78
CA VAL A 178 -3.41 2.77 -16.90
C VAL A 178 -4.90 2.79 -16.55
N LEU A 179 -5.30 2.41 -15.34
CA LEU A 179 -6.70 2.44 -14.92
C LEU A 179 -7.22 3.88 -14.80
N MET A 180 -6.41 4.80 -14.27
CA MET A 180 -6.73 6.23 -14.26
C MET A 180 -6.88 6.79 -15.67
N ALA A 181 -5.99 6.44 -16.60
CA ALA A 181 -6.09 6.83 -18.00
C ALA A 181 -7.38 6.27 -18.62
N ALA A 182 -7.62 4.97 -18.52
CA ALA A 182 -8.82 4.35 -19.07
C ALA A 182 -10.10 4.98 -18.51
N SER A 183 -10.15 5.25 -17.20
CA SER A 183 -11.26 5.97 -16.57
C SER A 183 -11.43 7.37 -17.16
N ALA A 184 -10.35 8.15 -17.28
CA ALA A 184 -10.40 9.50 -17.84
C ALA A 184 -10.93 9.54 -19.30
N TRP A 185 -10.57 8.56 -20.12
CA TRP A 185 -10.95 8.52 -21.54
C TRP A 185 -12.29 7.82 -21.80
N LEU A 186 -12.58 6.73 -21.08
CA LEU A 186 -13.72 5.83 -21.33
C LEU A 186 -14.79 5.88 -20.22
N LYS A 187 -14.68 6.86 -19.31
CA LYS A 187 -15.65 7.13 -18.24
C LYS A 187 -15.84 5.90 -17.33
N ARG A 188 -17.09 5.45 -17.15
CA ARG A 188 -17.44 4.35 -16.23
C ARG A 188 -17.03 2.97 -16.76
N LEU A 189 -16.77 2.85 -18.07
CA LEU A 189 -16.40 1.59 -18.71
C LEU A 189 -14.89 1.36 -18.77
N GLY A 190 -14.08 2.39 -18.51
CA GLY A 190 -12.62 2.29 -18.64
C GLY A 190 -12.00 1.21 -17.76
N VAL A 191 -12.33 1.18 -16.47
CA VAL A 191 -11.79 0.19 -15.53
C VAL A 191 -12.25 -1.23 -15.89
N PRO A 192 -13.56 -1.51 -16.05
CA PRO A 192 -14.01 -2.84 -16.49
C PRO A 192 -13.37 -3.28 -17.82
N LEU A 193 -13.23 -2.38 -18.79
CA LEU A 193 -12.67 -2.71 -20.09
C LEU A 193 -11.20 -3.12 -19.98
N VAL A 194 -10.38 -2.39 -19.22
CA VAL A 194 -8.97 -2.75 -19.04
C VAL A 194 -8.82 -4.07 -18.29
N LEU A 195 -9.54 -4.25 -17.18
CA LEU A 195 -9.40 -5.44 -16.35
C LEU A 195 -9.95 -6.69 -17.05
N VAL A 196 -11.21 -6.65 -17.48
CA VAL A 196 -11.87 -7.80 -18.12
C VAL A 196 -11.33 -8.02 -19.52
N GLY A 197 -11.20 -6.96 -20.32
CA GLY A 197 -10.66 -7.05 -21.67
C GLY A 197 -9.20 -7.50 -21.67
N GLY A 198 -8.39 -7.01 -20.73
CA GLY A 198 -7.01 -7.47 -20.55
C GLY A 198 -6.94 -8.95 -20.17
N ALA A 199 -7.71 -9.38 -19.17
CA ALA A 199 -7.76 -10.78 -18.73
C ALA A 199 -8.20 -11.72 -19.86
N VAL A 200 -9.28 -11.37 -20.59
CA VAL A 200 -9.76 -12.15 -21.74
C VAL A 200 -8.71 -12.20 -22.84
N THR A 201 -8.08 -11.07 -23.18
CA THR A 201 -7.04 -11.01 -24.22
C THR A 201 -5.85 -11.90 -23.86
N VAL A 202 -5.34 -11.80 -22.63
CA VAL A 202 -4.24 -12.65 -22.14
C VAL A 202 -4.65 -14.13 -22.15
N GLY A 203 -5.85 -14.45 -21.69
CA GLY A 203 -6.38 -15.83 -21.70
C GLY A 203 -6.50 -16.41 -23.10
N VAL A 204 -6.99 -15.64 -24.07
CA VAL A 204 -7.09 -16.06 -25.48
C VAL A 204 -5.72 -16.23 -26.11
N LEU A 205 -4.79 -15.29 -25.90
CA LEU A 205 -3.42 -15.41 -26.40
C LEU A 205 -2.72 -16.68 -25.88
N HIS A 206 -2.89 -16.98 -24.59
CA HIS A 206 -2.30 -18.17 -24.00
C HIS A 206 -3.00 -19.46 -24.48
N GLY A 207 -4.33 -19.54 -24.36
CA GLY A 207 -5.08 -20.76 -24.61
C GLY A 207 -5.29 -21.10 -26.08
N ALA A 208 -5.57 -20.10 -26.93
CA ALA A 208 -5.88 -20.32 -28.35
C ALA A 208 -4.64 -20.18 -29.25
N TYR A 209 -3.71 -19.30 -28.90
CA TYR A 209 -2.53 -19.00 -29.74
C TYR A 209 -1.21 -19.54 -29.16
N GLY A 210 -1.20 -20.09 -27.95
CA GLY A 210 0.02 -20.61 -27.31
C GLY A 210 1.03 -19.51 -26.90
N ILE A 211 0.64 -18.24 -26.91
CA ILE A 211 1.51 -17.10 -26.58
C ILE A 211 1.43 -16.86 -25.06
N SER A 212 2.40 -17.37 -24.30
CA SER A 212 2.43 -17.25 -22.83
C SER A 212 3.04 -15.94 -22.30
N ALA A 213 3.81 -15.23 -23.13
CA ALA A 213 4.60 -14.08 -22.70
C ALA A 213 3.83 -13.02 -21.87
N PRO A 214 2.58 -12.62 -22.21
CA PRO A 214 1.82 -11.67 -21.39
C PRO A 214 1.43 -12.23 -20.02
N LEU A 215 1.07 -13.51 -19.94
CA LEU A 215 0.70 -14.17 -18.68
C LEU A 215 1.94 -14.30 -17.79
N ASP A 216 3.07 -14.68 -18.35
CA ASP A 216 4.33 -14.82 -17.62
C ASP A 216 4.82 -13.46 -17.10
N ALA A 217 4.68 -12.40 -17.90
CA ALA A 217 4.98 -11.03 -17.47
C ALA A 217 4.09 -10.57 -16.30
N LEU A 218 2.79 -10.89 -16.31
CA LEU A 218 1.87 -10.58 -15.20
C LEU A 218 2.19 -11.38 -13.94
N LYS A 219 2.54 -12.66 -14.07
CA LYS A 219 2.98 -13.49 -12.93
C LYS A 219 4.24 -12.93 -12.30
N ALA A 220 5.25 -12.61 -13.11
CA ALA A 220 6.50 -12.03 -12.64
C ALA A 220 6.26 -10.65 -11.99
N TRP A 221 5.37 -9.83 -12.57
CA TRP A 221 4.97 -8.56 -11.96
C TRP A 221 4.34 -8.75 -10.57
N ASN A 222 3.45 -9.74 -10.42
CA ASN A 222 2.83 -10.05 -9.13
C ASN A 222 3.86 -10.55 -8.09
N VAL A 223 4.87 -11.31 -8.51
CA VAL A 223 5.98 -11.74 -7.64
C VAL A 223 6.75 -10.52 -7.13
N SER A 224 7.28 -9.67 -8.02
CA SER A 224 8.03 -8.47 -7.61
C SER A 224 7.18 -7.50 -6.78
N LEU A 225 5.88 -7.40 -7.07
CA LEU A 225 4.95 -6.64 -6.26
C LEU A 225 4.87 -7.20 -4.83
N SER A 226 4.71 -8.52 -4.66
CA SER A 226 4.62 -9.16 -3.36
C SER A 226 5.92 -9.08 -2.55
N GLU A 227 7.07 -9.17 -3.22
CA GLU A 227 8.40 -9.15 -2.60
C GLU A 227 8.90 -7.73 -2.27
N SER A 228 8.22 -6.69 -2.75
CA SER A 228 8.62 -5.30 -2.51
C SER A 228 8.51 -4.86 -1.04
N LEU A 229 7.48 -5.33 -0.33
CA LEU A 229 7.28 -5.06 1.10
C LEU A 229 8.26 -5.86 1.96
N VAL A 230 8.32 -7.17 1.75
CA VAL A 230 9.26 -8.11 2.38
C VAL A 230 9.61 -9.15 1.32
N SER A 231 10.89 -9.25 0.96
CA SER A 231 11.33 -10.16 -0.11
C SER A 231 11.47 -11.60 0.35
N ASP A 232 11.78 -11.80 1.63
CA ASP A 232 11.95 -13.13 2.23
C ASP A 232 11.24 -13.21 3.59
N GLY A 233 9.93 -13.45 3.51
CA GLY A 233 9.06 -13.65 4.69
C GLY A 233 9.49 -14.82 5.59
N PRO A 234 9.87 -15.99 5.04
CA PRO A 234 10.40 -17.09 5.85
C PRO A 234 11.64 -16.70 6.66
N SER A 235 12.62 -16.01 6.07
CA SER A 235 13.80 -15.60 6.83
C SER A 235 13.51 -14.52 7.87
N LEU A 236 12.48 -13.67 7.68
CA LEU A 236 12.00 -12.77 8.73
C LEU A 236 11.50 -13.55 9.93
N LEU A 237 10.67 -14.58 9.70
CA LEU A 237 10.14 -15.41 10.78
C LEU A 237 11.27 -16.10 11.55
N GLU A 238 12.25 -16.67 10.84
CA GLU A 238 13.44 -17.26 11.46
C GLU A 238 14.25 -16.24 12.27
N ALA A 239 14.44 -15.02 11.73
CA ALA A 239 15.16 -13.95 12.42
C ALA A 239 14.45 -13.52 13.71
N LEU A 240 13.12 -13.40 13.67
CA LEU A 240 12.30 -13.08 14.84
C LEU A 240 12.34 -14.19 15.91
N GLN A 241 12.24 -15.46 15.50
CA GLN A 241 12.27 -16.59 16.42
C GLN A 241 13.65 -16.79 17.08
N ARG A 242 14.72 -16.57 16.31
CA ARG A 242 16.11 -16.71 16.81
C ARG A 242 16.66 -15.45 17.47
N GLN A 243 15.88 -14.37 17.54
CA GLN A 243 16.34 -13.05 18.00
C GLN A 243 17.64 -12.62 17.29
N ALA A 244 17.70 -12.87 15.98
CA ALA A 244 18.84 -12.47 15.17
C ALA A 244 18.89 -10.95 15.01
N ASP A 245 20.01 -10.42 14.54
CA ASP A 245 20.14 -8.99 14.24
C ASP A 245 19.18 -8.59 13.11
N LEU A 246 18.06 -7.96 13.50
CA LEU A 246 17.00 -7.51 12.60
C LEU A 246 17.45 -6.36 11.69
N TRP A 247 18.45 -5.58 12.06
CA TRP A 247 19.01 -4.54 11.18
C TRP A 247 19.82 -5.16 10.05
N ALA A 248 20.62 -6.20 10.36
CA ALA A 248 21.32 -6.98 9.35
C ALA A 248 20.36 -7.73 8.43
N TRP A 249 19.24 -8.24 8.95
CA TRP A 249 18.17 -8.80 8.11
C TRP A 249 17.56 -7.73 7.20
N THR A 250 17.11 -6.59 7.76
CA THR A 250 16.46 -5.50 7.02
C THR A 250 17.33 -4.97 5.88
N SER A 251 18.64 -4.79 6.10
CA SER A 251 19.55 -4.30 5.07
C SER A 251 19.71 -5.28 3.91
N ARG A 252 19.80 -6.59 4.18
CA ARG A 252 19.87 -7.63 3.13
C ARG A 252 18.58 -7.73 2.34
N ASP A 253 17.44 -7.73 3.02
CA ASP A 253 16.13 -7.78 2.38
C ASP A 253 15.87 -6.52 1.52
N LEU A 254 16.25 -5.34 2.01
CA LEU A 254 16.16 -4.09 1.25
C LEU A 254 17.06 -4.10 0.01
N ALA A 255 18.31 -4.56 0.14
CA ALA A 255 19.23 -4.65 -0.99
C ALA A 255 18.67 -5.55 -2.10
N ARG A 256 18.06 -6.68 -1.73
CA ARG A 256 17.39 -7.58 -2.66
C ARG A 256 16.22 -6.89 -3.37
N ALA A 257 15.32 -6.25 -2.63
CA ALA A 257 14.18 -5.54 -3.21
C ALA A 257 14.59 -4.38 -4.13
N LEU A 258 15.69 -3.68 -3.81
CA LEU A 258 16.24 -2.62 -4.66
C LEU A 258 16.86 -3.18 -5.95
N SER A 259 17.50 -4.35 -5.89
CA SER A 259 18.10 -4.99 -7.06
C SER A 259 17.05 -5.35 -8.12
N ASP A 260 15.83 -5.67 -7.70
CA ASP A 260 14.70 -5.96 -8.58
C ASP A 260 14.28 -4.77 -9.46
N LEU A 261 14.49 -3.54 -8.99
CA LEU A 261 14.22 -2.32 -9.77
C LEU A 261 15.20 -2.14 -10.94
N ALA A 262 16.36 -2.80 -10.91
CA ALA A 262 17.32 -2.75 -12.02
C ALA A 262 16.95 -3.71 -13.17
N SER A 263 15.87 -4.48 -13.03
CA SER A 263 15.43 -5.43 -14.05
C SER A 263 14.89 -4.75 -15.31
N LEU A 264 15.09 -5.38 -16.47
CA LEU A 264 14.46 -4.94 -17.72
C LEU A 264 12.93 -4.97 -17.64
N GLN A 265 12.37 -5.87 -16.82
CA GLN A 265 10.95 -5.94 -16.57
C GLN A 265 10.43 -4.67 -15.88
N PHE A 266 11.13 -4.19 -14.85
CA PHE A 266 10.77 -2.95 -14.17
C PHE A 266 10.79 -1.75 -15.13
N LEU A 267 11.78 -1.68 -16.03
CA LEU A 267 11.82 -0.64 -17.06
C LEU A 267 10.60 -0.69 -17.99
N GLY A 268 10.16 -1.88 -18.42
CA GLY A 268 8.96 -2.06 -19.23
C GLY A 268 7.69 -1.56 -18.54
N TRP A 269 7.52 -1.91 -17.26
CA TRP A 269 6.39 -1.43 -16.45
C TRP A 269 6.47 0.08 -16.18
N THR A 270 7.67 0.62 -16.00
CA THR A 270 7.89 2.06 -15.84
C THR A 270 7.53 2.82 -17.11
N ALA A 271 7.87 2.29 -18.29
CA ALA A 271 7.45 2.86 -19.57
C ALA A 271 5.93 2.85 -19.72
N LEU A 272 5.25 1.76 -19.33
CA LEU A 272 3.79 1.69 -19.32
C LEU A 272 3.18 2.73 -18.36
N SER A 273 3.78 2.90 -17.18
CA SER A 273 3.40 3.90 -16.20
C SER A 273 3.53 5.32 -16.77
N ALA A 274 4.66 5.63 -17.41
CA ALA A 274 4.90 6.91 -18.05
C ALA A 274 3.87 7.21 -19.15
N ALA A 275 3.55 6.22 -19.98
CA ALA A 275 2.50 6.34 -21.00
C ALA A 275 1.11 6.60 -20.38
N GLY A 276 0.74 5.86 -19.32
CA GLY A 276 -0.50 6.07 -18.58
C GLY A 276 -0.58 7.46 -17.96
N PHE A 277 0.49 7.91 -17.31
CA PHE A 277 0.59 9.26 -16.73
C PHE A 277 0.44 10.33 -17.81
N ALA A 278 1.17 10.23 -18.91
CA ALA A 278 1.08 11.16 -20.03
C ALA A 278 -0.34 11.21 -20.61
N ALA A 279 -1.02 10.06 -20.74
CA ALA A 279 -2.38 9.98 -21.24
C ALA A 279 -3.40 10.66 -20.30
N VAL A 280 -3.23 10.55 -18.97
CA VAL A 280 -4.07 11.27 -17.99
C VAL A 280 -3.83 12.77 -18.05
N VAL A 281 -2.56 13.19 -18.06
CA VAL A 281 -2.18 14.61 -18.11
C VAL A 281 -2.71 15.27 -19.37
N PHE A 282 -2.49 14.65 -20.54
CA PHE A 282 -2.93 15.17 -21.82
C PHE A 282 -4.47 15.29 -21.90
N LYS A 283 -5.19 14.31 -21.33
CA LYS A 283 -6.65 14.39 -21.25
C LYS A 283 -7.11 15.56 -20.39
N ARG A 284 -6.45 15.77 -19.24
CA ARG A 284 -6.75 16.87 -18.32
C ARG A 284 -6.48 18.25 -18.93
N GLU A 285 -5.39 18.41 -19.67
CA GLU A 285 -5.05 19.67 -20.35
C GLU A 285 -6.09 20.09 -21.41
N ARG A 286 -6.85 19.13 -21.95
CA ARG A 286 -7.92 19.38 -22.93
C ARG A 286 -9.28 19.72 -22.31
N GLY A 287 -9.35 19.96 -21.00
CA GLY A 287 -10.60 20.28 -20.30
C GLY A 287 -11.44 19.06 -19.91
N GLY A 288 -10.87 17.86 -19.98
CA GLY A 288 -11.55 16.61 -19.64
C GLY A 288 -12.27 15.92 -20.80
#